data_AF-A0A8W8IM68-F1
#
_entry.id   AF-A0A8W8IM68-F1
#
_cell.length_a   1.000
_cell.length_b   1.000
_cell.length_c   1.000
_cell.angle_alpha   90.00
_cell.angle_beta   90.00
_cell.angle_gamma   90.00
#
_symmetry.space_group_name_H-M   'P 1'
#
loop_
_entity.id
_entity.type
_entity.pdbx_description
1 polymer ?
#
loop_
_entity_poly.entity_id
_entity_poly.type
_entity_poly.pdbx_seq_one_letter_code
_entity_poly.pdbx_strand_id
1 'polypeptide(L)'
;MTCWMYGKLAEGVTVATAREGDYHYSYFMWFTDYQGAPKQIQEAYQEGDVSIPPGILSGQFYSSLKRHCFPNCLPGSVNCYELIMMHVGLVNVQYIFTHRQMLAKQFFEASGDTQMNLVL
;
A
#
# COMPACT_ATOMS: atom_id res chain seq x y z
N MET A 1 2.81 -12.56 9.82
CA MET A 1 2.24 -11.68 8.78
C MET A 1 2.72 -10.23 8.93
N THR A 2 2.77 -9.67 10.14
CA THR A 2 3.17 -8.27 10.42
C THR A 2 4.65 -7.92 10.13
N CYS A 3 5.61 -8.77 10.48
CA CYS A 3 7.06 -8.46 10.32
C CYS A 3 7.50 -8.28 8.85
N TRP A 4 6.79 -8.88 7.88
CA TRP A 4 7.16 -8.83 6.46
C TRP A 4 6.68 -7.56 5.75
N MET A 5 5.71 -6.85 6.33
CA MET A 5 5.11 -5.65 5.73
C MET A 5 6.01 -4.41 5.93
N TYR A 6 6.74 -4.34 7.04
CA TYR A 6 7.49 -3.14 7.42
C TYR A 6 8.81 -2.95 6.67
N GLY A 7 9.51 -4.03 6.31
CA GLY A 7 10.77 -3.94 5.56
C GLY A 7 10.63 -3.33 4.16
N LYS A 8 9.40 -3.19 3.66
CA LYS A 8 9.07 -2.69 2.32
C LYS A 8 8.44 -1.29 2.32
N LEU A 9 8.26 -0.66 3.47
CA LEU A 9 7.79 0.73 3.57
C LEU A 9 8.86 1.77 3.24
N ALA A 10 10.12 1.35 3.12
CA ALA A 10 11.27 2.24 2.89
C ALA A 10 11.36 2.84 1.47
N GLU A 11 10.59 2.34 0.50
CA GLU A 11 10.62 2.80 -0.90
C GLU A 11 9.34 3.56 -1.31
N GLY A 12 8.47 3.90 -0.36
CA GLY A 12 7.24 4.65 -0.59
C GLY A 12 6.10 3.89 -1.25
N VAL A 13 6.35 2.66 -1.72
CA VAL A 13 5.32 1.68 -2.02
C VAL A 13 5.67 0.34 -1.40
N THR A 14 4.72 -0.22 -0.65
CA THR A 14 4.87 -1.54 -0.03
C THR A 14 4.07 -2.56 -0.79
N VAL A 15 4.76 -3.52 -1.40
CA VAL A 15 4.14 -4.68 -2.08
C VAL A 15 4.57 -5.96 -1.41
N ALA A 16 3.63 -6.62 -0.73
CA ALA A 16 3.83 -7.92 -0.13
C ALA A 16 2.88 -8.94 -0.75
N THR A 17 3.39 -10.13 -1.05
CA THR A 17 2.58 -11.24 -1.51
C THR A 17 2.91 -12.47 -0.70
N ALA A 18 1.88 -13.17 -0.24
CA ALA A 18 2.02 -14.36 0.57
C ALA A 18 1.10 -15.45 0.03
N ARG A 19 1.47 -16.71 0.22
CA ARG A 19 0.60 -17.85 -0.04
C ARG A 19 0.37 -18.58 1.26
N GLU A 20 -0.88 -18.80 1.62
CA GLU A 20 -1.27 -19.53 2.82
C GLU A 20 -2.42 -20.47 2.47
N GLY A 21 -2.14 -21.78 2.54
CA GLY A 21 -3.05 -22.83 2.10
C GLY A 21 -3.51 -22.64 0.65
N ASP A 22 -4.83 -22.59 0.48
CA ASP A 22 -5.52 -22.45 -0.80
C ASP A 22 -5.74 -20.99 -1.19
N TYR A 23 -4.94 -20.05 -0.69
CA TYR A 23 -5.11 -18.63 -0.99
C TYR A 23 -3.77 -17.94 -1.29
N HIS A 24 -3.80 -17.01 -2.24
CA HIS A 24 -2.77 -16.02 -2.50
C HIS A 24 -3.24 -14.67 -1.98
N TYR A 25 -2.43 -14.05 -1.15
CA TYR A 25 -2.65 -12.74 -0.60
C TYR A 25 -1.69 -11.75 -1.25
N SER A 26 -2.22 -10.57 -1.53
CA SER A 26 -1.46 -9.46 -2.08
C SER A 26 -1.83 -8.22 -1.30
N TYR A 27 -0.83 -7.53 -0.77
CA TYR A 27 -0.98 -6.33 0.02
C TYR A 27 -0.20 -5.21 -0.65
N PHE A 28 -0.87 -4.07 -0.79
CA PHE A 28 -0.33 -2.86 -1.39
C PHE A 28 -0.63 -1.67 -0.49
N MET A 29 0.37 -0.82 -0.31
CA MET A 29 0.20 0.46 0.36
C MET A 29 1.05 1.51 -0.35
N TRP A 30 0.45 2.67 -0.59
CA TRP A 30 1.12 3.79 -1.26
C TRP A 30 0.57 5.12 -0.76
N PHE A 31 1.27 6.19 -1.12
CA PHE A 31 0.92 7.55 -0.74
C PHE A 31 0.73 8.42 -1.98
N THR A 32 -0.22 9.35 -1.90
CA THR A 32 -0.40 10.40 -2.92
C THR A 32 -0.49 11.76 -2.27
N ASP A 33 -0.34 12.82 -3.05
CA ASP A 33 -0.77 14.16 -2.63
C ASP A 33 -2.29 14.35 -2.77
N TYR A 34 -2.74 15.58 -2.53
CA TYR A 34 -4.13 16.00 -2.66
C TYR A 34 -4.65 16.02 -4.11
N GLN A 35 -3.75 16.04 -5.10
CA GLN A 35 -4.09 16.00 -6.52
C GLN A 35 -4.12 14.56 -7.06
N GLY A 36 -3.74 13.58 -6.24
CA GLY A 36 -3.70 12.17 -6.62
C GLY A 36 -2.33 11.68 -7.06
N ALA A 37 -1.31 12.55 -7.12
CA ALA A 37 0.01 12.18 -7.62
C ALA A 37 0.82 11.38 -6.59
N PRO A 38 1.54 10.30 -6.99
CA PRO A 38 2.36 9.49 -6.11
C PRO A 38 3.38 10.29 -5.32
N LYS A 39 3.45 10.01 -4.03
CA LYS A 39 4.36 10.66 -3.08
C LYS A 39 5.44 9.68 -2.63
N GLN A 40 6.68 10.02 -2.95
CA GLN A 40 7.85 9.35 -2.40
C GLN A 40 8.03 9.73 -0.94
N ILE A 41 8.31 8.73 -0.09
CA ILE A 41 8.52 8.96 1.34
C ILE A 41 9.78 9.81 1.56
N GLN A 42 9.77 10.62 2.62
CA GLN A 42 10.91 11.45 3.00
C GLN A 42 11.76 10.75 4.05
N GLU A 43 11.10 10.08 4.99
CA GLU A 43 11.76 9.33 6.04
C GLU A 43 11.24 7.89 6.05
N ALA A 44 12.16 6.93 6.07
CA ALA A 44 11.81 5.53 6.19
C ALA A 44 11.16 5.31 7.56
N TYR A 45 10.01 4.65 7.54
CA TYR A 45 9.38 4.16 8.76
C TYR A 45 10.16 2.94 9.26
N GLN A 46 11.13 3.17 10.15
CA GLN A 46 11.85 2.09 10.85
C GLN A 46 11.08 1.71 12.11
N GLU A 47 11.02 0.41 12.38
CA GLU A 47 10.26 -0.19 13.47
C GLU A 47 10.43 0.56 14.79
N GLY A 48 9.32 1.09 15.29
CA GLY A 48 9.24 1.75 16.59
C GLY A 48 7.80 1.75 17.06
N ASP A 49 7.45 0.66 17.76
CA ASP A 49 6.26 0.53 18.61
C ASP A 49 4.91 0.33 17.90
N VAL A 50 4.78 -0.77 17.14
CA VAL A 50 3.51 -1.12 16.50
C VAL A 50 3.00 -2.48 16.99
N SER A 51 2.29 -2.44 18.12
CA SER A 51 1.42 -3.54 18.54
C SER A 51 0.16 -3.69 17.67
N ILE A 52 -0.08 -2.76 16.74
CA ILE A 52 -1.34 -2.63 15.99
C ILE A 52 -1.09 -2.89 14.50
N PRO A 53 -1.55 -4.02 13.93
CA PRO A 53 -1.38 -4.29 12.51
C PRO A 53 -2.06 -3.20 11.66
N PRO A 54 -1.61 -2.92 10.43
CA PRO A 54 -2.34 -2.07 9.49
C PRO A 54 -3.75 -2.61 9.22
N GLY A 55 -4.69 -1.71 8.90
CA GLY A 55 -6.10 -2.02 8.63
C GLY A 55 -7.07 -0.93 9.10
N ILE A 56 -8.34 -1.05 8.69
CA ILE A 56 -9.41 -0.10 9.05
C ILE A 56 -9.66 0.00 10.57
N LEU A 57 -9.29 -1.04 11.32
CA LEU A 57 -9.46 -1.10 12.78
C LEU A 57 -8.26 -0.53 13.54
N SER A 58 -7.24 -0.04 12.84
CA SER A 58 -5.94 0.31 13.41
C SER A 58 -5.87 1.72 14.00
N GLY A 59 -7.02 2.38 14.14
CA GLY A 59 -7.17 3.67 14.80
C GLY A 59 -6.23 4.74 14.22
N GLN A 60 -5.23 5.14 15.01
CA GLN A 60 -4.26 6.19 14.67
C GLN A 60 -3.06 5.70 13.85
N PHE A 61 -3.05 4.44 13.40
CA PHE A 61 -1.92 3.88 12.66
C PHE A 61 -1.53 4.73 11.44
N TYR A 62 -2.48 5.01 10.52
CA TYR A 62 -2.15 5.74 9.29
C TYR A 62 -1.84 7.22 9.52
N SER A 63 -2.41 7.85 10.55
CA SER A 63 -2.09 9.24 10.88
C SER A 63 -0.66 9.34 11.41
N SER A 64 -0.25 8.43 12.30
CA SER A 64 1.12 8.31 12.79
C SER A 64 2.11 7.96 11.67
N LEU A 65 1.75 6.99 10.82
CA LEU A 65 2.57 6.59 9.67
C LEU A 65 2.82 7.78 8.72
N LYS A 66 1.77 8.52 8.34
CA LYS A 66 1.91 9.70 7.47
C LYS A 66 2.75 10.80 8.12
N ARG A 67 2.61 11.03 9.43
CA ARG A 67 3.37 12.05 10.14
C ARG A 67 4.87 11.70 10.19
N HIS A 68 5.19 10.43 10.33
CA HIS A 68 6.57 9.94 10.29
C HIS A 68 7.16 9.98 8.88
N CYS A 69 6.47 9.42 7.88
CA CYS A 69 7.02 9.33 6.52
C CYS A 69 7.12 10.69 5.80
N PHE A 70 6.33 11.68 6.22
CA PHE A 70 6.22 12.99 5.55
C PHE A 70 6.23 14.16 6.56
N PRO A 71 7.30 14.34 7.35
CA PRO A 71 7.33 15.31 8.44
C PRO A 71 7.27 16.76 7.96
N ASN A 72 7.72 17.04 6.72
CA ASN A 72 7.70 18.36 6.12
C ASN A 72 6.40 18.65 5.34
N CYS A 73 5.46 17.72 5.28
CA CYS A 73 4.19 17.92 4.57
C CYS A 73 3.12 18.52 5.49
N LEU A 74 2.26 19.38 4.92
CA LEU A 74 1.12 19.92 5.64
C LEU A 74 0.18 18.80 6.09
N PRO A 75 -0.40 18.84 7.30
CA PRO A 75 -1.41 17.89 7.73
C PRO A 75 -2.54 17.79 6.70
N GLY A 76 -2.88 16.56 6.29
CA GLY A 76 -3.93 16.30 5.30
C GLY A 76 -3.51 16.49 3.83
N SER A 77 -2.29 16.97 3.54
CA SER A 77 -1.79 17.08 2.16
C SER A 77 -1.37 15.75 1.53
N VAL A 78 -1.29 14.69 2.34
CA VAL A 78 -0.92 13.34 1.92
C VAL A 78 -2.06 12.37 2.23
N ASN A 79 -2.45 11.62 1.20
CA ASN A 79 -3.37 10.50 1.28
C ASN A 79 -2.57 9.20 1.36
N CYS A 80 -3.06 8.25 2.16
CA CYS A 80 -2.49 6.92 2.27
C CYS A 80 -3.58 5.93 1.85
N TYR A 81 -3.25 5.07 0.91
CA TYR A 81 -4.15 4.04 0.40
C TYR A 81 -3.60 2.67 0.77
N GLU A 82 -4.52 1.77 1.06
CA GLU A 82 -4.24 0.37 1.34
C GLU A 82 -5.16 -0.49 0.49
N LEU A 83 -4.60 -1.52 -0.13
CA LEU A 83 -5.33 -2.51 -0.90
C LEU A 83 -4.88 -3.91 -0.49
N ILE A 84 -5.85 -4.74 -0.12
CA ILE A 84 -5.66 -6.15 0.17
C ILE A 84 -6.46 -6.94 -0.84
N MET A 85 -5.79 -7.88 -1.50
CA MET A 85 -6.42 -8.82 -2.43
C MET A 85 -6.17 -10.25 -1.97
N MET A 86 -7.22 -11.06 -2.06
CA MET A 86 -7.20 -12.49 -1.82
C MET A 86 -7.67 -13.19 -3.09
N HIS A 87 -6.84 -14.11 -3.60
CA HIS A 87 -7.17 -14.97 -4.73
C HIS A 87 -7.14 -16.42 -4.28
N VAL A 88 -8.05 -17.25 -4.80
CA VAL A 88 -8.00 -18.70 -4.55
C VAL A 88 -6.74 -19.28 -5.20
N GLY A 89 -6.09 -20.23 -4.53
CA GLY A 89 -4.80 -20.82 -4.87
C GLY A 89 -4.77 -21.59 -6.19
N LEU A 90 -5.96 -21.94 -6.69
CA LEU A 90 -6.17 -22.55 -8.01
C LEU A 90 -6.02 -21.54 -9.16
N VAL A 91 -6.13 -20.23 -8.87
CA VAL A 91 -5.99 -19.19 -9.89
C VAL A 91 -4.52 -19.10 -10.31
N ASN A 92 -4.28 -19.18 -11.61
CA ASN A 92 -2.93 -19.02 -12.16
C ASN A 92 -2.38 -17.62 -11.83
N VAL A 93 -1.11 -17.56 -11.42
CA VAL A 93 -0.40 -16.33 -11.05
C VAL A 93 -0.44 -15.26 -12.16
N GLN A 94 -0.48 -15.67 -13.43
CA GLN A 94 -0.62 -14.72 -14.55
C GLN A 94 -1.95 -13.96 -14.48
N TYR A 95 -3.06 -14.62 -14.16
CA TYR A 95 -4.35 -13.96 -14.00
C TYR A 95 -4.38 -13.07 -12.76
N ILE A 96 -3.71 -13.48 -11.68
CA ILE A 96 -3.54 -12.65 -10.49
C ILE A 96 -2.83 -11.35 -10.86
N PHE A 97 -1.74 -11.43 -11.62
CA PHE A 97 -0.99 -10.27 -12.08
C PHE A 97 -1.83 -9.35 -12.98
N THR A 98 -2.49 -9.91 -14.01
CA THR A 98 -3.37 -9.13 -14.89
C THR A 98 -4.51 -8.45 -14.12
N HIS A 99 -5.13 -9.15 -13.17
CA HIS A 99 -6.21 -8.59 -12.36
C HIS A 99 -5.71 -7.42 -11.49
N ARG A 100 -4.51 -7.53 -10.91
CA ARG A 100 -3.88 -6.43 -10.16
C ARG A 100 -3.71 -5.19 -11.03
N GLN A 101 -3.17 -5.35 -12.24
CA GLN A 101 -2.97 -4.24 -13.17
C GLN A 101 -4.30 -3.58 -13.59
N MET A 102 -5.33 -4.39 -13.84
CA MET A 102 -6.67 -3.88 -14.17
C MET A 102 -7.28 -3.09 -13.02
N LEU A 103 -7.19 -3.61 -11.79
CA LEU A 103 -7.68 -2.92 -10.60
C LEU A 103 -6.93 -1.62 -10.35
N ALA A 104 -5.60 -1.66 -10.43
CA ALA A 104 -4.76 -0.48 -10.34
C ALA A 104 -5.25 0.60 -11.32
N LYS A 105 -5.40 0.24 -12.60
CA LYS A 105 -5.91 1.14 -13.63
C LYS A 105 -7.29 1.72 -13.31
N GLN A 106 -8.22 0.92 -12.80
CA GLN A 106 -9.56 1.41 -12.43
C GLN A 106 -9.52 2.37 -11.23
N PHE A 107 -8.72 2.07 -10.21
CA PHE A 107 -8.50 2.99 -9.09
C PHE A 107 -7.91 4.32 -9.58
N PHE A 108 -6.99 4.25 -10.54
CA PHE A 108 -6.34 5.42 -11.12
C PHE A 108 -7.25 6.28 -12.00
N GLU A 109 -8.09 5.66 -12.83
CA GLU A 109 -9.10 6.38 -13.61
C GLU A 109 -10.10 7.08 -12.69
N ALA A 110 -10.44 6.47 -11.55
CA ALA A 110 -11.26 7.09 -10.53
C ALA A 110 -10.54 8.21 -9.76
N SER A 111 -9.21 8.14 -9.59
CA SER A 111 -8.42 9.13 -8.85
C SER A 111 -7.81 10.24 -9.72
N GLY A 112 -7.79 10.08 -11.05
CA GLY A 112 -7.33 11.10 -12.02
C GLY A 112 -5.83 11.09 -12.34
N ASP A 113 -5.10 10.00 -12.12
CA ASP A 113 -3.62 10.02 -12.08
C ASP A 113 -2.92 8.88 -12.85
N THR A 114 -1.81 9.14 -13.58
CA THR A 114 -1.31 8.26 -14.68
C THR A 114 0.02 7.52 -14.40
N GLN A 115 0.71 7.76 -13.28
CA GLN A 115 2.12 7.36 -13.11
C GLN A 115 2.39 6.03 -12.37
N MET A 116 1.38 5.33 -11.82
CA MET A 116 1.61 4.09 -11.03
C MET A 116 1.54 2.76 -11.80
N ASN A 117 1.40 2.78 -13.13
CA ASN A 117 1.32 1.55 -13.96
C ASN A 117 2.53 0.60 -13.85
N LEU A 118 3.63 1.04 -13.22
CA LEU A 118 4.87 0.28 -13.08
C LEU A 118 5.04 -0.38 -11.70
N VAL A 119 4.14 -0.12 -10.74
CA VAL A 119 4.34 -0.53 -9.33
C VAL A 119 3.32 -1.58 -8.84
N LEU A 120 2.16 -1.69 -9.49
CA LEU A 120 1.10 -2.68 -9.20
C LEU A 120 0.95 -3.70 -10.34
#